data_AF-A0A842M0B0-F1
#
_entry.id   AF-A0A842M0B0-F1
#
_cell.length_a   1.000
_cell.length_b   1.000
_cell.length_c   1.000
_cell.angle_alpha   90.00
_cell.angle_beta   90.00
_cell.angle_gamma   90.00
#
_symmetry.space_group_name_H-M   'P 1'
#
loop_
_entity.id
_entity.type
_entity.pdbx_description
1 polymer ?
#
loop_
_entity_poly.entity_id
_entity_poly.type
_entity_poly.pdbx_seq_one_letter_code
_entity_poly.pdbx_strand_id
1 'polypeptide(L)'
;MIKREPARRVFAEEFRDSNLSVREGEGQYAPSYVITPTGAKCNRLFIVGVLLEKEDIGSDSEYWRLRISDPTGTFISYVGQFQPEALRNLGEIEAPSFIAITGKPYIITRESGDSLSAIRVERISSSDELSRDFWVYDTARATLERLKKLESEEEPYLTARRHYGNRKEKYMEMVRRALSSLDLTFSEIEEFRF
;
A
#
# COMPACT_ATOMS: atom_id res chain seq x y z
N MET A 1 -26.32 -8.01 0.34
CA MET A 1 -25.02 -8.73 0.28
C MET A 1 -23.93 -7.66 0.34
N ILE A 2 -23.11 -7.63 1.39
CA ILE A 2 -22.00 -6.67 1.48
C ILE A 2 -21.00 -7.04 0.38
N LYS A 3 -20.89 -6.20 -0.66
CA LYS A 3 -19.97 -6.40 -1.78
C LYS A 3 -18.55 -6.29 -1.23
N ARG A 4 -17.74 -7.35 -1.35
CA ARG A 4 -16.32 -7.29 -0.98
C ARG A 4 -15.64 -6.21 -1.83
N GLU A 5 -15.05 -5.22 -1.18
CA GLU A 5 -14.27 -4.22 -1.89
C GLU A 5 -12.95 -4.81 -2.39
N PRO A 6 -12.53 -4.44 -3.61
CA PRO A 6 -11.26 -4.90 -4.16
C PRO A 6 -10.09 -4.29 -3.37
N ALA A 7 -9.02 -5.07 -3.23
CA ALA A 7 -7.77 -4.57 -2.69
C ALA A 7 -7.19 -3.49 -3.62
N ARG A 8 -6.83 -2.34 -3.07
CA ARG A 8 -6.22 -1.24 -3.81
C ARG A 8 -4.72 -1.47 -3.95
N ARG A 9 -4.16 -0.94 -5.04
CA ARG A 9 -2.71 -0.87 -5.26
C ARG A 9 -2.27 0.58 -5.11
N VAL A 10 -1.26 0.79 -4.29
CA VAL A 10 -0.63 2.10 -4.00
C VAL A 10 0.84 1.85 -3.78
N PHE A 11 1.68 2.83 -4.11
CA PHE A 11 3.12 2.76 -3.89
C PHE A 11 3.49 3.05 -2.43
N ALA A 12 4.66 2.59 -1.97
CA ALA A 12 5.13 2.74 -0.61
C ALA A 12 5.31 4.21 -0.22
N GLU A 13 5.82 5.05 -1.11
CA GLU A 13 5.93 6.49 -0.88
C GLU A 13 4.56 7.15 -0.69
N GLU A 14 3.60 6.88 -1.58
CA GLU A 14 2.22 7.35 -1.45
C GLU A 14 1.57 6.89 -0.14
N PHE A 15 1.76 5.62 0.22
CA PHE A 15 1.15 5.06 1.43
C PHE A 15 1.75 5.66 2.70
N ARG A 16 3.08 5.82 2.76
CA ARG A 16 3.80 6.40 3.90
C ARG A 16 3.40 7.85 4.17
N ASP A 17 3.07 8.60 3.13
CA ASP A 17 2.56 9.97 3.25
C ASP A 17 1.10 10.03 3.75
N SER A 18 0.43 8.88 3.88
CA SER A 18 -0.98 8.81 4.28
C SER A 18 -1.12 8.84 5.80
N ASN A 19 -1.90 9.79 6.32
CA ASN A 19 -2.23 9.91 7.74
C ASN A 19 -3.72 10.19 7.99
N LEU A 20 -4.56 10.08 6.96
CA LEU A 20 -6.01 10.28 7.06
C LEU A 20 -6.74 8.94 7.10
N SER A 21 -7.44 8.70 8.21
CA SER A 21 -8.37 7.58 8.37
C SER A 21 -9.81 8.08 8.42
N VAL A 22 -10.69 7.48 7.61
CA VAL A 22 -12.12 7.81 7.54
C VAL A 22 -12.93 6.56 7.91
N ARG A 23 -14.02 6.75 8.65
CA ARG A 23 -15.00 5.70 8.96
C ARG A 23 -16.30 6.00 8.24
N GLU A 24 -16.92 4.99 7.66
CA GLU A 24 -18.25 5.14 7.04
C GLU A 24 -19.33 4.50 7.90
N GLY A 25 -20.23 5.34 8.41
CA GLY A 25 -21.33 4.93 9.26
C GLY A 25 -21.00 5.00 10.75
N GLU A 26 -22.05 4.85 11.55
CA GLU A 26 -21.99 4.89 13.00
C GLU A 26 -21.96 3.46 13.55
N GLY A 27 -21.11 3.22 14.55
CA GLY A 27 -21.00 1.93 15.22
C GLY A 27 -19.62 1.29 15.16
N GLN A 28 -19.37 0.38 16.10
CA GLN A 28 -18.05 -0.24 16.30
C GLN A 28 -17.56 -1.06 15.10
N TYR A 29 -18.47 -1.52 14.23
CA TYR A 29 -18.17 -2.31 13.04
C TYR A 29 -18.17 -1.51 11.73
N ALA A 30 -18.32 -0.18 11.81
CA ALA A 30 -18.24 0.70 10.65
C ALA A 30 -16.89 0.50 9.92
N PRO A 31 -16.89 0.27 8.60
CA PRO A 31 -15.66 0.11 7.83
C PRO A 31 -14.78 1.35 7.97
N SER A 32 -13.48 1.09 8.14
CA SER A 32 -12.45 2.11 8.19
C SER A 32 -11.62 2.05 6.89
N TYR A 33 -11.22 3.22 6.43
CA TYR A 33 -10.45 3.42 5.22
C TYR A 33 -9.29 4.34 5.51
N VAL A 34 -8.15 4.08 4.88
CA VAL A 34 -7.08 5.07 4.74
C VAL A 34 -7.27 5.77 3.40
N ILE A 35 -7.30 7.10 3.42
CA ILE A 35 -7.32 7.92 2.20
C ILE A 35 -5.90 8.35 1.90
N THR A 36 -5.38 7.98 0.73
CA THR A 36 -4.03 8.38 0.33
C THR A 36 -4.02 9.79 -0.26
N PRO A 37 -2.84 10.44 -0.33
CA PRO A 37 -2.69 11.75 -0.97
C PRO A 37 -3.10 11.83 -2.43
N THR A 38 -3.10 10.71 -3.17
CA THR A 38 -3.58 10.69 -4.56
C THR A 38 -5.08 10.43 -4.66
N GLY A 39 -5.79 10.26 -3.54
CA GLY A 39 -7.21 9.97 -3.51
C GLY A 39 -7.54 8.47 -3.62
N ALA A 40 -6.64 7.57 -3.20
CA ALA A 40 -7.04 6.17 -3.05
C ALA A 40 -7.78 5.97 -1.73
N LYS A 41 -9.03 5.50 -1.78
CA LYS A 41 -9.79 5.06 -0.60
C LYS A 41 -9.55 3.58 -0.35
N CYS A 42 -8.76 3.26 0.68
CA CYS A 42 -8.21 1.94 0.89
C CYS A 42 -8.81 1.26 2.12
N ASN A 43 -9.67 0.26 1.93
CA ASN A 43 -10.07 -0.69 2.98
C ASN A 43 -9.09 -1.87 3.10
N ARG A 44 -8.45 -2.20 1.98
CA ARG A 44 -7.49 -3.30 1.82
C ARG A 44 -6.48 -2.93 0.75
N LEU A 45 -5.24 -3.33 0.96
CA LEU A 45 -4.15 -3.18 0.00
C LEU A 45 -3.72 -4.54 -0.54
N PHE A 46 -3.30 -4.57 -1.81
CA PHE A 46 -2.57 -5.66 -2.42
C PHE A 46 -1.22 -5.14 -2.88
N ILE A 47 -0.15 -5.76 -2.40
CA ILE A 47 1.24 -5.35 -2.62
C ILE A 47 2.05 -6.55 -3.07
N VAL A 48 2.91 -6.36 -4.07
CA VAL A 48 3.97 -7.30 -4.43
C VAL A 48 5.29 -6.55 -4.34
N GLY A 49 6.26 -7.11 -3.62
CA GLY A 49 7.53 -6.44 -3.36
C GLY A 49 8.54 -7.39 -2.75
N VAL A 50 9.68 -6.84 -2.33
CA VAL A 50 10.76 -7.60 -1.69
C VAL A 50 10.60 -7.51 -0.19
N LEU A 51 10.40 -8.63 0.50
CA LEU A 51 10.55 -8.72 1.94
C LEU A 51 12.02 -8.48 2.27
N LEU A 52 12.36 -7.35 2.87
CA LEU A 52 13.73 -7.04 3.28
C LEU A 52 14.06 -7.69 4.62
N GLU A 53 13.14 -7.56 5.58
CA GLU A 53 13.32 -7.98 6.95
C GLU A 53 11.98 -8.49 7.51
N LYS A 54 12.05 -9.56 8.31
CA LYS A 54 10.99 -9.99 9.22
C LYS A 54 11.58 -10.10 10.62
N GLU A 55 10.93 -9.50 11.60
CA GLU A 55 11.40 -9.45 12.98
C GLU A 55 10.25 -9.80 13.92
N ASP A 56 10.48 -10.76 14.83
CA ASP A 56 9.56 -11.02 15.92
C ASP A 56 9.75 -9.94 17.00
N ILE A 57 8.71 -9.13 17.18
CA ILE A 57 8.66 -8.05 18.16
C ILE A 57 7.62 -8.35 19.26
N GLY A 58 7.09 -9.58 19.30
CA GLY A 58 6.20 -10.05 20.35
C GLY A 58 6.95 -10.38 21.64
N SER A 59 6.30 -10.17 22.78
CA SER A 59 6.78 -10.66 24.09
C SER A 59 6.17 -12.03 24.41
N ASP A 60 4.84 -12.07 24.50
CA ASP A 60 4.06 -13.22 24.98
C ASP A 60 3.26 -13.91 23.87
N SER A 61 3.28 -13.36 22.66
CA SER A 61 2.55 -13.86 21.50
C SER A 61 3.27 -13.49 20.21
N GLU A 62 3.18 -14.35 19.19
CA GLU A 62 3.78 -14.08 17.87
C GLU A 62 3.27 -12.76 17.28
N TYR A 63 4.20 -11.83 17.10
CA TYR A 63 3.91 -10.54 16.51
C TYR A 63 5.08 -10.10 15.64
N TRP A 64 4.94 -10.30 14.33
CA TRP A 64 6.01 -10.07 13.38
C TRP A 64 5.86 -8.72 12.70
N ARG A 65 6.94 -7.95 12.69
CA ARG A 65 7.11 -6.74 11.88
C ARG A 65 7.81 -7.08 10.57
N LEU A 66 7.22 -6.65 9.46
CA LEU A 66 7.75 -6.85 8.11
C LEU A 66 8.12 -5.51 7.48
N ARG A 67 9.26 -5.48 6.78
CA ARG A 67 9.65 -4.38 5.89
C ARG A 67 9.61 -4.87 4.45
N ILE A 68 8.73 -4.29 3.64
CA ILE A 68 8.50 -4.73 2.26
C ILE A 68 8.87 -3.58 1.32
N SER A 69 9.83 -3.79 0.43
CA SER A 69 10.29 -2.78 -0.51
C SER A 69 9.53 -2.83 -1.83
N ASP A 70 9.20 -1.65 -2.35
CA ASP A 70 8.90 -1.41 -3.76
C ASP A 70 9.89 -0.37 -4.33
N PRO A 71 9.82 -0.02 -5.63
CA PRO A 71 10.72 0.97 -6.23
C PRO A 71 10.64 2.40 -5.64
N THR A 72 9.61 2.69 -4.85
CA THR A 72 9.35 4.02 -4.25
C THR A 72 9.69 4.06 -2.76
N GLY A 73 9.99 2.92 -2.15
CA GLY A 73 10.45 2.82 -0.77
C GLY A 73 9.93 1.57 -0.07
N THR A 74 9.51 1.71 1.20
CA THR A 74 9.23 0.56 2.06
C THR A 74 7.89 0.69 2.77
N PHE A 75 7.09 -0.36 2.73
CA PHE A 75 5.92 -0.56 3.57
C PHE A 75 6.30 -1.15 4.93
N ILE A 76 5.64 -0.70 5.98
CA ILE A 76 5.68 -1.33 7.30
C ILE A 76 4.41 -2.16 7.47
N SER A 77 4.58 -3.45 7.74
CA SER A 77 3.46 -4.37 7.93
C SER A 77 3.62 -5.20 9.21
N TYR A 78 2.51 -5.69 9.73
CA TYR A 78 2.46 -6.51 10.93
C TYR A 78 1.62 -7.77 10.70
N VAL A 79 2.10 -8.89 11.23
CA VAL A 79 1.37 -10.17 11.28
C VAL A 79 1.28 -10.58 12.75
N GLY A 80 0.07 -10.74 13.29
CA GLY A 80 -0.12 -11.17 14.67
C GLY A 80 -0.74 -12.55 14.79
N GLN A 81 -0.76 -13.06 16.01
CA GLN A 81 -1.36 -14.36 16.38
C GLN A 81 -2.77 -14.63 15.83
N PHE A 82 -3.58 -13.58 15.62
CA PHE A 82 -4.94 -13.71 15.08
C PHE A 82 -4.98 -13.85 13.55
N GLN A 83 -3.83 -14.00 12.89
CA GLN A 83 -3.70 -14.25 11.46
C GLN A 83 -2.95 -15.57 11.20
N PRO A 84 -3.52 -16.71 11.62
CA PRO A 84 -2.79 -17.99 11.66
C PRO A 84 -2.36 -18.48 10.27
N GLU A 85 -3.13 -18.19 9.21
CA GLU A 85 -2.73 -18.49 7.83
C GLU A 85 -1.51 -17.68 7.41
N ALA A 86 -1.49 -16.38 7.72
CA ALA A 86 -0.36 -15.51 7.39
C ALA A 86 0.90 -15.86 8.19
N LEU A 87 0.77 -16.22 9.48
CA LEU A 87 1.90 -16.63 10.30
C LEU A 87 2.55 -17.93 9.80
N ARG A 88 1.73 -18.94 9.46
CA ARG A 88 2.25 -20.20 8.89
C ARG A 88 3.06 -19.95 7.62
N ASN A 89 2.49 -19.20 6.67
CA ASN A 89 3.16 -18.88 5.42
C ASN A 89 4.41 -18.01 5.66
N LEU A 90 4.37 -17.06 6.60
CA LEU A 90 5.54 -16.24 6.95
C LEU A 90 6.68 -17.09 7.55
N GLY A 91 6.35 -18.15 8.28
CA GLY A 91 7.32 -19.10 8.84
C GLY A 91 8.17 -19.79 7.76
N GLU A 92 7.58 -20.03 6.59
CA GLU A 92 8.23 -20.68 5.44
C GLU A 92 9.01 -19.71 4.52
N ILE A 93 8.83 -18.40 4.70
CA ILE A 93 9.46 -17.37 3.86
C ILE A 93 10.72 -16.84 4.55
N GLU A 94 11.86 -16.93 3.87
CA GLU A 94 13.12 -16.30 4.31
C GLU A 94 13.32 -14.94 3.62
N ALA A 95 13.84 -13.96 4.36
CA ALA A 95 14.21 -12.66 3.80
C ALA A 95 15.72 -12.66 3.43
N PRO A 96 16.12 -12.04 2.31
CA PRO A 96 15.28 -11.31 1.36
C PRO A 96 14.58 -12.22 0.33
N SER A 97 13.31 -11.96 0.04
CA SER A 97 12.57 -12.68 -1.00
C SER A 97 11.43 -11.85 -1.60
N PHE A 98 10.99 -12.19 -2.81
CA PHE A 98 9.76 -11.63 -3.38
C PHE A 98 8.54 -12.22 -2.65
N ILE A 99 7.61 -11.34 -2.26
CA ILE A 99 6.35 -11.73 -1.61
C ILE A 99 5.18 -10.93 -2.18
N ALA A 100 3.99 -11.53 -2.09
CA ALA A 100 2.72 -10.85 -2.28
C ALA A 100 1.97 -10.81 -0.95
N ILE A 101 1.44 -9.64 -0.59
CA ILE A 101 0.59 -9.49 0.60
C ILE A 101 -0.76 -8.88 0.26
N THR A 102 -1.76 -9.29 1.03
CA THR A 102 -3.04 -8.59 1.13
C THR A 102 -3.25 -8.22 2.59
N GLY A 103 -3.65 -6.97 2.87
CA GLY A 103 -3.82 -6.55 4.25
C GLY A 103 -4.66 -5.29 4.43
N LYS A 104 -5.04 -5.01 5.67
CA LYS A 104 -5.81 -3.81 6.04
C LYS A 104 -4.86 -2.68 6.41
N PRO A 105 -4.88 -1.55 5.68
CA PRO A 105 -4.12 -0.37 6.07
C PRO A 105 -4.73 0.27 7.32
N TYR A 106 -3.89 0.85 8.16
CA TYR A 106 -4.30 1.64 9.33
C TYR A 106 -3.22 2.68 9.67
N ILE A 107 -3.63 3.71 10.42
CA ILE A 107 -2.73 4.77 10.89
C ILE A 107 -2.45 4.55 12.38
N ILE A 108 -1.17 4.55 12.74
CA ILE A 108 -0.69 4.55 14.12
C ILE A 108 -0.31 5.98 14.47
N THR A 109 -1.05 6.59 15.39
CA THR A 109 -0.69 7.90 15.94
C THR A 109 0.22 7.69 17.14
N ARG A 110 1.41 8.28 17.11
CA ARG A 110 2.37 8.28 18.23
C ARG A 110 2.06 9.41 19.20
N GLU A 111 2.54 9.28 20.43
CA GLU A 111 2.40 10.33 21.44
C GLU A 111 3.06 11.65 21.02
N SER A 112 4.10 11.60 20.19
CA SER A 112 4.76 12.79 19.61
C SER A 112 3.88 13.57 18.62
N GLY A 113 2.71 13.04 18.23
CA GLY A 113 1.85 13.58 17.18
C GLY A 113 2.18 13.06 15.78
N ASP A 114 3.32 12.37 15.61
CA ASP A 114 3.67 11.75 14.34
C ASP A 114 2.76 10.56 14.02
N SER A 115 2.41 10.42 12.75
CA SER A 115 1.59 9.30 12.26
C SER A 115 2.44 8.33 11.44
N LEU A 116 2.18 7.04 11.59
CA LEU A 116 2.79 5.98 10.79
C LEU A 116 1.71 5.15 10.10
N SER A 117 1.79 5.06 8.78
CA SER A 117 0.94 4.19 7.96
C SER A 117 1.48 2.77 8.02
N ALA A 118 0.63 1.83 8.41
CA ALA A 118 0.98 0.42 8.58
C ALA A 118 -0.08 -0.51 7.98
N ILE A 119 0.30 -1.76 7.73
CA ILE A 119 -0.59 -2.76 7.14
C ILE A 119 -0.70 -3.96 8.07
N ARG A 120 -1.92 -4.32 8.45
CA ARG A 120 -2.19 -5.61 9.08
C ARG A 120 -2.34 -6.66 7.99
N VAL A 121 -1.38 -7.55 7.87
CA VAL A 121 -1.36 -8.58 6.82
C VAL A 121 -2.46 -9.60 7.11
N GLU A 122 -3.33 -9.82 6.14
CA GLU A 122 -4.35 -10.88 6.18
C GLU A 122 -3.89 -12.14 5.46
N ARG A 123 -3.10 -11.98 4.39
CA ARG A 123 -2.50 -13.06 3.59
C ARG A 123 -1.11 -12.67 3.12
N ILE A 124 -0.20 -13.64 3.11
CA ILE A 124 1.15 -13.53 2.56
C ILE A 124 1.48 -14.81 1.80
N SER A 125 2.22 -14.68 0.69
CA SER A 125 2.76 -15.79 -0.08
C SER A 125 4.08 -15.39 -0.74
N SER A 126 4.93 -16.37 -1.04
CA SER A 126 6.07 -16.16 -1.94
C SER A 126 5.60 -15.68 -3.31
N SER A 127 6.45 -14.90 -3.99
CA SER A 127 6.22 -14.38 -5.33
C SER A 127 7.52 -14.38 -6.12
N ASP A 128 7.56 -13.66 -7.23
CA ASP A 128 8.69 -13.56 -8.13
C ASP A 128 8.83 -12.14 -8.70
N GLU A 129 9.97 -11.90 -9.36
CA GLU A 129 10.30 -10.61 -9.98
C GLU A 129 9.27 -10.20 -11.03
N LEU A 130 8.81 -11.14 -11.87
CA LEU A 130 7.83 -10.87 -12.92
C LEU A 130 6.49 -10.39 -12.33
N SER A 131 6.01 -11.03 -11.26
CA SER A 131 4.81 -10.62 -10.54
C SER A 131 4.98 -9.25 -9.89
N ARG A 132 6.18 -8.93 -9.39
CA ARG A 132 6.52 -7.60 -8.86
C ARG A 132 6.44 -6.56 -9.97
N ASP A 133 7.01 -6.84 -11.13
CA ASP A 133 7.03 -5.92 -12.27
C ASP A 133 5.62 -5.62 -12.79
N PHE A 134 4.79 -6.66 -12.97
CA PHE A 134 3.38 -6.49 -13.31
C PHE A 134 2.63 -5.67 -12.25
N TRP A 135 2.90 -5.92 -10.96
CA TRP A 135 2.29 -5.13 -9.89
C TRP A 135 2.71 -3.66 -9.96
N VAL A 136 3.98 -3.36 -10.22
CA VAL A 136 4.47 -1.97 -10.36
C VAL A 136 3.78 -1.28 -11.54
N TYR A 137 3.70 -1.96 -12.70
CA TYR A 137 3.03 -1.45 -13.89
C TYR A 137 1.54 -1.14 -13.62
N ASP A 138 0.80 -2.08 -13.04
CA ASP A 138 -0.61 -1.89 -12.70
C ASP A 138 -0.81 -0.79 -11.65
N THR A 139 0.10 -0.69 -10.68
CA THR A 139 0.07 0.34 -9.65
C THR A 139 0.32 1.72 -10.26
N ALA A 140 1.28 1.84 -11.17
CA ALA A 140 1.54 3.06 -11.92
C ALA A 140 0.30 3.51 -12.70
N ARG A 141 -0.32 2.62 -13.47
CA ARG A 141 -1.58 2.91 -14.18
C ARG A 141 -2.68 3.39 -13.23
N ALA A 142 -2.91 2.65 -12.14
CA ALA A 142 -3.93 2.99 -11.16
C ALA A 142 -3.66 4.35 -10.49
N THR A 143 -2.39 4.68 -10.20
CA THR A 143 -2.00 5.96 -9.61
C THR A 143 -2.16 7.11 -10.60
N LEU A 144 -1.76 6.94 -11.86
CA LEU A 144 -1.96 7.96 -12.90
C LEU A 144 -3.44 8.29 -13.11
N GLU A 145 -4.31 7.28 -13.14
CA GLU A 145 -5.76 7.50 -13.25
C GLU A 145 -6.33 8.29 -12.07
N ARG A 146 -5.79 8.10 -10.86
CA ARG A 146 -6.16 8.91 -9.70
C ARG A 146 -5.63 10.34 -9.82
N LEU A 147 -4.38 10.52 -10.26
CA LEU A 147 -3.77 11.84 -10.44
C LEU A 147 -4.49 12.68 -11.51
N LYS A 148 -5.05 12.06 -12.56
CA LYS A 148 -5.92 12.74 -13.53
C LYS A 148 -7.19 13.33 -12.89
N LYS A 149 -7.70 12.68 -11.84
CA LYS A 149 -8.93 13.04 -11.13
C LYS A 149 -8.69 13.85 -9.86
N LEU A 150 -7.45 14.05 -9.44
CA LEU A 150 -7.11 14.67 -8.15
C LEU A 150 -7.64 16.11 -8.00
N GLU A 151 -7.81 16.82 -9.12
CA GLU A 151 -8.37 18.19 -9.15
C GLU A 151 -9.90 18.22 -9.22
N SER A 152 -10.56 17.07 -9.34
CA SER A 152 -12.02 17.00 -9.31
C SER A 152 -12.57 17.32 -7.90
N GLU A 153 -13.82 17.76 -7.86
CA GLU A 153 -14.58 17.98 -6.62
C GLU A 153 -15.27 16.68 -6.13
N GLU A 154 -14.94 15.52 -6.73
CA GLU A 154 -15.50 14.22 -6.37
C GLU A 154 -14.78 13.60 -5.16
N GLU A 155 -15.52 12.87 -4.33
CA GLU A 155 -14.91 12.05 -3.28
C GLU A 155 -14.26 10.78 -3.86
N PRO A 156 -13.09 10.33 -3.36
CA PRO A 156 -12.35 10.86 -2.21
C PRO A 156 -11.29 11.93 -2.58
N TYR A 157 -11.24 12.40 -3.83
CA TYR A 157 -10.19 13.33 -4.30
C TYR A 157 -10.29 14.69 -3.61
N LEU A 158 -11.51 15.20 -3.43
CA LEU A 158 -11.74 16.43 -2.68
C LEU A 158 -11.21 16.34 -1.25
N THR A 159 -11.56 15.28 -0.52
CA THR A 159 -11.06 15.02 0.83
C THR A 159 -9.54 14.91 0.87
N ALA A 160 -8.94 14.16 -0.06
CA ALA A 160 -7.49 14.02 -0.15
C ALA A 160 -6.81 15.38 -0.37
N ARG A 161 -7.29 16.20 -1.32
CA ARG A 161 -6.71 17.51 -1.62
C ARG A 161 -6.87 18.50 -0.46
N ARG A 162 -8.00 18.49 0.25
CA ARG A 162 -8.20 19.33 1.44
C ARG A 162 -7.23 18.98 2.57
N HIS A 163 -6.91 17.70 2.74
CA HIS A 163 -6.06 17.22 3.82
C HIS A 163 -4.57 17.29 3.50
N TYR A 164 -4.16 16.88 2.30
CA TYR A 164 -2.75 16.75 1.91
C TYR A 164 -2.23 17.92 1.04
N GLY A 165 -3.14 18.75 0.52
CA GLY A 165 -2.85 19.71 -0.55
C GLY A 165 -2.78 19.05 -1.92
N ASN A 166 -2.58 19.85 -2.97
CA ASN A 166 -2.31 19.32 -4.31
C ASN A 166 -0.80 19.04 -4.44
N ARG A 167 -0.43 17.75 -4.50
CA ARG A 167 0.96 17.27 -4.65
C ARG A 167 1.13 16.42 -5.91
N LYS A 168 0.36 16.73 -6.96
CA LYS A 168 0.30 15.94 -8.20
C LYS A 168 1.68 15.71 -8.81
N GLU A 169 2.51 16.75 -8.89
CA GLU A 169 3.84 16.70 -9.48
C GLU A 169 4.75 15.70 -8.75
N LYS A 170 4.73 15.71 -7.41
CA LYS A 170 5.47 14.76 -6.58
C LYS A 170 5.13 13.32 -6.95
N TYR A 171 3.83 13.00 -7.01
CA TYR A 171 3.40 11.62 -7.28
C TYR A 171 3.54 11.23 -8.75
N MET A 172 3.53 12.18 -9.69
CA MET A 172 3.93 11.94 -11.07
C MET A 172 5.41 11.54 -11.15
N GLU A 173 6.30 12.22 -10.41
CA GLU A 173 7.70 11.85 -10.33
C GLU A 173 7.90 10.48 -9.68
N MET A 174 7.20 10.18 -8.59
CA MET A 174 7.17 8.85 -7.97
C MET A 174 6.83 7.76 -8.99
N VAL A 175 5.77 7.95 -9.79
CA VAL A 175 5.38 6.99 -10.84
C VAL A 175 6.46 6.83 -11.90
N ARG A 176 7.08 7.94 -12.35
CA ARG A 176 8.18 7.87 -13.33
C ARG A 176 9.37 7.08 -12.80
N ARG A 177 9.77 7.30 -11.55
CA ARG A 177 10.84 6.51 -10.91
C ARG A 177 10.48 5.04 -10.83
N ALA A 178 9.23 4.73 -10.45
CA ALA A 178 8.76 3.35 -10.37
C ALA A 178 8.78 2.65 -11.75
N LEU A 179 8.30 3.31 -12.80
CA LEU A 179 8.33 2.74 -14.16
C LEU A 179 9.76 2.61 -14.70
N SER A 180 10.66 3.54 -14.34
CA SER A 180 12.08 3.46 -14.74
C SER A 180 12.84 2.32 -14.05
N SER A 181 12.28 1.75 -12.98
CA SER A 181 12.86 0.59 -12.29
C SER A 181 12.53 -0.74 -12.96
N LEU A 182 11.62 -0.73 -13.93
CA LEU A 182 11.26 -1.92 -14.71
C LEU A 182 12.20 -2.03 -15.89
N ASP A 183 12.70 -3.24 -16.15
CA ASP A 183 13.41 -3.57 -17.39
C ASP A 183 12.41 -3.73 -18.55
N LEU A 184 11.61 -2.69 -18.79
CA LEU A 184 10.65 -2.66 -19.89
C LEU A 184 11.35 -2.25 -21.19
N THR A 185 10.93 -2.85 -22.29
CA THR A 185 11.38 -2.43 -23.60
C THR A 185 10.83 -1.04 -23.93
N PHE A 186 11.57 -0.25 -24.72
CA PHE A 186 11.25 1.15 -25.05
C PHE A 186 9.80 1.34 -25.58
N SER A 187 9.22 0.31 -26.21
CA SER A 187 7.83 0.30 -26.71
C SER A 187 6.76 0.29 -25.61
N GLU A 188 7.03 -0.31 -24.45
CA GLU A 188 6.08 -0.39 -23.32
C GLU A 188 6.05 0.90 -22.50
N ILE A 189 7.12 1.70 -22.59
CA ILE A 189 7.27 3.00 -21.92
C ILE A 189 6.59 4.12 -22.74
N GLU A 190 6.53 4.01 -24.07
CA GLU A 190 5.87 5.03 -24.92
C GLU A 190 4.35 5.12 -24.72
N GLU A 191 3.67 4.05 -24.27
CA GLU A 191 2.24 4.11 -23.88
C GLU A 191 1.96 5.08 -22.70
N PHE A 192 3.00 5.53 -22.01
CA PHE A 192 2.91 6.40 -20.82
C PHE A 192 3.44 7.81 -21.05
N ARG A 193 3.83 8.17 -22.27
CA ARG A 193 4.11 9.58 -22.61
C ARG A 193 2.79 10.36 -22.65
N PHE A 194 2.48 11.00 -21.52
CA PHE A 194 1.49 12.08 -21.40
C PHE A 194 2.21 13.41 -21.23
#